data_AF-A0A452T2C8-F1
#
_entry.id   AF-A0A452T2C8-F1
#
_cell.length_a   1.000
_cell.length_b   1.000
_cell.length_c   1.000
_cell.angle_alpha   90.00
_cell.angle_beta   90.00
_cell.angle_gamma   90.00
#
_symmetry.space_group_name_H-M   'P 1'
#
loop_
_entity.id
_entity.type
_entity.pdbx_description
1 polymer ?
#
loop_
_entity_poly.entity_id
_entity_poly.type
_entity_poly.pdbx_seq_one_letter_code
_entity_poly.pdbx_strand_id
1 'polypeptide(L)' 'MKLNISFPATGCQKLTEVDDDHKLHTFYENQIATEVAADAGGEEEWEGCVVGISGGDDKQDFPMKQGVLMSTTVE' A
#
# COMPACT_ATOMS: atom_id res chain seq x y z
N MET A 1 9.14 -0.11 4.91
CA MET A 1 8.34 0.71 3.96
C MET A 1 7.42 1.64 4.73
N LYS A 2 6.89 2.67 4.07
CA LYS A 2 5.97 3.62 4.68
C LYS A 2 4.60 3.49 4.02
N LEU A 3 3.57 3.18 4.80
CA LEU A 3 2.21 3.02 4.32
C LEU A 3 1.42 4.30 4.64
N ASN A 4 0.91 4.96 3.59
CA ASN A 4 -0.08 6.03 3.75
C ASN A 4 -1.46 5.42 3.53
N ILE A 5 -2.24 5.34 4.61
CA ILE A 5 -3.57 4.77 4.58
C ILE A 5 -4.58 5.88 4.82
N SER A 6 -5.51 6.03 3.87
CA SER A 6 -6.53 7.07 3.89
C SER A 6 -7.92 6.46 3.98
N PHE A 7 -8.80 7.12 4.72
CA PHE A 7 -10.21 6.74 4.85
C PHE A 7 -11.11 7.85 4.29
N PRO A 8 -11.59 7.74 3.03
CA PRO A 8 -12.30 8.81 2.34
C PRO A 8 -13.57 9.29 3.05
N ALA A 9 -14.25 8.40 3.79
CA ALA A 9 -15.51 8.73 4.45
C ALA A 9 -15.34 9.73 5.59
N THR A 10 -14.19 9.73 6.28
CA THR A 10 -13.86 10.71 7.33
C THR A 10 -12.86 11.76 6.87
N GLY A 11 -12.17 11.54 5.74
CA GLY A 11 -11.08 12.38 5.27
C GLY A 11 -9.81 12.26 6.12
N CYS A 12 -9.73 11.26 7.00
CA CYS A 12 -8.55 11.01 7.81
C CYS A 12 -7.50 10.23 7.01
N GLN A 13 -6.23 10.51 7.28
CA GLN A 13 -5.10 9.72 6.81
C GLN A 13 -4.17 9.41 7.96
N LYS A 14 -3.58 8.22 7.94
CA LYS A 14 -2.56 7.78 8.88
C LYS A 14 -1.36 7.28 8.10
N LEU A 15 -0.18 7.58 8.64
CA LEU A 15 1.10 7.24 8.05
C LEU A 15 1.79 6.30 9.01
N THR A 16 1.97 5.04 8.60
CA THR A 16 2.58 4.01 9.43
C THR A 16 3.91 3.59 8.82
N GLU A 17 4.96 3.55 9.66
CA GLU A 17 6.24 2.96 9.30
C GLU A 17 6.23 1.48 9.66
N VAL A 18 6.48 0.63 8.67
CA VAL A 18 6.50 -0.83 8.83
C VAL A 18 7.86 -1.35 8.37
N ASP A 19 8.64 -1.88 9.31
CA ASP A 19 9.95 -2.48 9.05
C ASP A 19 9.91 -4.01 8.87
N ASP A 20 8.82 -4.66 9.29
CA ASP A 20 8.71 -6.11 9.24
C ASP A 20 8.38 -6.59 7.82
N ASP A 21 9.33 -7.27 7.17
CA ASP A 21 9.19 -7.79 5.81
C ASP A 21 8.04 -8.80 5.65
N HIS A 22 7.71 -9.57 6.70
CA HIS A 22 6.62 -10.53 6.64
C HIS A 22 5.27 -9.81 6.56
N LYS A 23 5.12 -8.69 7.25
CA LYS A 23 3.93 -7.82 7.14
C LYS A 23 3.83 -7.16 5.77
N LEU A 24 4.96 -6.76 5.20
CA LEU A 24 5.01 -6.12 3.88
C LEU A 24 4.77 -7.10 2.73
N HIS A 25 4.99 -8.39 2.94
CA HIS A 25 4.82 -9.42 1.90
C HIS A 25 3.43 -9.39 1.25
N THR A 26 2.39 -9.10 2.03
CA THR A 26 1.01 -9.01 1.54
C THR A 26 0.80 -7.92 0.49
N PHE A 27 1.67 -6.91 0.43
CA PHE A 27 1.60 -5.82 -0.55
C PHE A 27 2.42 -6.08 -1.81
N TYR A 28 3.39 -7.01 -1.78
CA TYR A 28 4.20 -7.33 -2.96
C TYR A 28 3.37 -8.04 -4.05
N GLU A 29 3.77 -7.84 -5.30
CA GLU A 29 3.15 -8.42 -6.51
C GLU A 29 1.68 -8.05 -6.76
N ASN A 30 1.12 -7.13 -5.99
CA ASN A 30 -0.21 -6.58 -6.23
C ASN A 30 -0.17 -5.38 -7.16
N GLN A 31 -1.25 -5.17 -7.89
CA GLN A 31 -1.41 -4.03 -8.79
C GLN A 31 -2.17 -2.89 -8.10
N ILE A 32 -2.12 -1.70 -8.70
CA ILE A 32 -3.01 -0.60 -8.31
C ILE A 32 -4.46 -1.07 -8.50
N ALA A 33 -5.32 -0.70 -7.55
CA ALA A 33 -6.71 -1.11 -7.40
C ALA A 33 -6.93 -2.57 -6.97
N THR A 34 -5.88 -3.32 -6.60
CA THR A 34 -6.04 -4.60 -5.92
C THR A 34 -6.49 -4.39 -4.47
N GLU A 35 -7.48 -5.17 -4.04
CA GLU A 35 -7.93 -5.25 -2.65
C GLU A 35 -7.06 -6.26 -1.89
N VAL A 36 -6.52 -5.85 -0.76
CA VAL A 36 -5.69 -6.69 0.12
C VAL A 36 -6.21 -6.66 1.54
N ALA A 37 -6.11 -7.79 2.23
CA ALA A 37 -6.46 -7.89 3.65
C ALA A 37 -5.37 -7.18 4.48
N ALA A 38 -5.77 -6.20 5.30
CA ALA A 38 -4.88 -5.41 6.11
C ALA A 38 -4.48 -6.09 7.43
N ASP A 39 -5.05 -7.27 7.73
CA ASP A 39 -4.74 -8.09 8.92
C ASP A 39 -3.23 -8.37 9.07
N ALA A 40 -2.53 -8.54 7.95
CA ALA A 40 -1.10 -8.83 7.94
C ALA A 40 -0.22 -7.57 8.06
N GLY A 41 -0.77 -6.36 7.89
CA GLY A 41 -0.03 -5.09 8.00
C GLY A 41 0.49 -4.81 9.43
N GLY A 42 -0.02 -5.57 10.40
CA GLY A 42 0.51 -5.78 11.73
C GLY A 42 0.48 -4.61 12.69
N GLU A 43 -0.50 -3.72 12.53
CA GLU A 43 -1.11 -3.04 13.67
C GLU A 43 -2.48 -3.69 13.90
N GLU A 44 -2.83 -3.98 15.17
CA GLU A 44 -4.11 -4.62 15.58
C GLU A 44 -5.33 -3.79 15.13
N GLU A 45 -5.14 -2.49 14.87
CA GLU A 45 -6.20 -1.58 14.41
C GLU A 45 -6.71 -1.85 12.99
N TRP A 46 -6.00 -2.64 12.17
CA TRP A 46 -6.40 -2.97 10.80
C TRP A 46 -6.91 -4.41 10.64
N GLU A 47 -7.07 -5.15 11.74
CA GLU A 47 -7.66 -6.49 11.72
C GLU A 47 -9.09 -6.43 11.14
N GLY A 48 -9.40 -7.33 10.21
CA GLY A 48 -10.67 -7.41 9.50
C GLY A 48 -10.91 -6.29 8.46
N CYS A 49 -9.93 -5.40 8.23
CA CYS A 49 -10.05 -4.36 7.22
C CYS A 49 -9.54 -4.84 5.86
N VAL A 50 -10.28 -4.48 4.81
CA VAL A 50 -9.84 -4.62 3.42
C VAL A 50 -9.42 -3.25 2.92
N VAL A 51 -8.20 -3.15 2.39
CA VAL A 51 -7.66 -1.91 1.84
C VAL A 51 -7.39 -2.07 0.35
N GLY A 52 -7.76 -1.06 -0.43
CA GLY A 52 -7.42 -0.97 -1.84
C GLY A 52 -6.09 -0.24 -2.03
N ILE A 53 -5.20 -0.78 -2.86
CA ILE A 53 -3.95 -0.12 -3.21
C ILE A 53 -4.25 1.04 -4.17
N SER A 54 -4.18 2.28 -3.71
CA SER A 54 -4.42 3.46 -4.54
C SER A 54 -3.23 3.83 -5.43
N GLY A 55 -2.02 3.39 -5.07
CA GLY A 55 -0.77 3.74 -5.75
C GLY A 55 0.42 3.69 -4.81
N GLY A 56 1.53 4.28 -5.24
CA GLY A 56 2.74 4.39 -4.44
C GLY A 56 3.79 5.20 -5.19
N ASP A 57 4.82 5.61 -4.46
CA ASP A 57 5.99 6.30 -4.98
C ASP A 57 7.23 5.41 -4.78
N ASP A 58 8.10 5.35 -5.79
CA ASP A 58 9.41 4.69 -5.64
C ASP A 58 10.36 5.55 -4.77
N LYS A 59 11.51 5.00 -4.40
CA LYS A 59 12.57 5.70 -3.64
C LYS A 59 13.08 6.99 -4.32
N GLN A 60 12.84 7.17 -5.61
CA GLN A 60 13.16 8.38 -6.37
C GLN A 60 11.97 9.33 -6.56
N ASP A 61 10.87 9.11 -5.81
CA ASP A 61 9.62 9.89 -5.87
C ASP A 61 8.93 9.83 -7.25
N PHE A 62 9.14 8.75 -8.00
CA PHE A 62 8.37 8.49 -9.22
C PHE A 62 7.04 7.81 -8.85
N PRO A 63 5.90 8.37 -9.26
CA PRO A 63 4.60 7.81 -8.95
C PRO A 63 4.32 6.58 -9.84
N MET A 64 3.72 5.55 -9.24
CA MET A 64 3.18 4.41 -9.99
C MET A 64 1.98 4.85 -10.85
N LYS A 65 1.82 4.24 -12.02
CA LYS A 65 0.72 4.53 -12.95
C LYS A 65 -0.09 3.27 -13.26
N GLN A 66 -1.41 3.38 -13.17
CA GLN A 66 -2.31 2.27 -13.48
C GLN A 66 -2.14 1.81 -14.94
N GLY A 67 -2.07 0.48 -15.14
CA GLY A 67 -1.88 -0.14 -16.44
C GLY A 67 -0.41 -0.33 -16.85
N VAL A 68 0.54 0.20 -16.08
CA VAL A 68 1.97 -0.15 -16.24
C VAL A 68 2.21 -1.42 -15.41
N LEU A 69 2.43 -2.55 -16.10
CA LEU A 69 2.60 -3.87 -15.48
C LEU A 69 4.08 -4.19 -15.14
N MET A 70 4.98 -3.24 -15.35
CA MET A 70 6.40 -3.39 -15.02
C MET A 70 6.65 -2.92 -13.59
N SER A 71 7.47 -3.68 -12.86
CA SER A 71 7.90 -3.34 -11.49
C SER A 71 9.04 -2.31 -11.44
N THR A 72 9.60 -1.96 -12.60
CA THR A 72 10.66 -0.96 -12.75
C THR A 72 10.10 0.31 -13.37
N THR A 73 10.69 1.46 -13.02
CA THR A 73 10.41 2.74 -13.69
C THR A 73 10.62 2.61 -15.19
N VAL A 74 9.66 3.10 -15.96
CA VAL A 74 9.67 3.15 -17.43
C VAL A 74 9.62 4.61 -17.88
N GLU A 75 10.34 4.95 -18.96
CA GLU A 75 10.35 6.28 -19.58
C GLU A 75 9.21 6.47 -20.59
#